data_AF-A0A2T3P2I6-F1
#
_entry.id   AF-A0A2T3P2I6-F1
#
_cell.length_a   1.000
_cell.length_b   1.000
_cell.length_c   1.000
_cell.angle_alpha   90.00
_cell.angle_beta   90.00
_cell.angle_gamma   90.00
#
_symmetry.space_group_name_H-M   'P 1'
#
loop_
_entity.id
_entity.type
_entity.pdbx_description
1 polymer ?
#
loop_
_entity_poly.entity_id
_entity_poly.type
_entity_poly.pdbx_seq_one_letter_code
_entity_poly.pdbx_strand_id
1 'polypeptide(L)'
;MIHMQGQLPLLTAIRGFAAFFVALFHARLVLFPQWKEEIASTSQLLENGYLWVDIFFILSGFVMMHVYRDSFQQGCTMAKWRHFMWLRFSRIYPLFLTTLLLLLGWETTKHIYGIGFYGGELLNSWGLAGIPAFQGPFNTSDTLFANLFLLQSLTNQSLSWNFPGWSLSVEWLCYMLFPIILALLSFNAKRSSWLPFLVFLLLYGLISTTGTIDLTSGIPAFLRGLCGFSLGAWLCLIRIPQNMKHLISNDIVLFTLAISLVVLLHHQLETGQILSVYLLFALLVFCGANHTQNTSLFMRLFDNKLTQYLGDISYSVYLWHSVLLLIGVEVIHQIAPDFTSWWYQQHSIGAFTLALALYTAVLLAISTASYHLLEKPALRQLRSWPLAKLTVRQAKVRHH
;
A
#
# COMPACT_ATOMS: atom_id res chain seq x y z
N MET A 1 -8.13 -29.37 1.21
CA MET A 1 -7.07 -28.90 0.29
C MET A 1 -7.75 -28.18 -0.86
N ILE A 2 -7.74 -26.84 -0.81
CA ILE A 2 -8.38 -25.97 -1.80
C ILE A 2 -7.51 -25.99 -3.05
N HIS A 3 -8.11 -26.13 -4.22
CA HIS A 3 -7.43 -26.09 -5.52
C HIS A 3 -6.42 -24.93 -5.57
N MET A 4 -5.14 -25.24 -5.80
CA MET A 4 -4.09 -24.26 -6.06
C MET A 4 -4.28 -23.64 -7.46
N GLN A 5 -5.18 -22.67 -7.57
CA GLN A 5 -5.12 -21.69 -8.66
C GLN A 5 -4.34 -20.47 -8.16
N GLY A 6 -3.15 -20.23 -8.76
CA GLY A 6 -2.59 -18.89 -8.91
C GLY A 6 -1.87 -18.26 -7.71
N GLN A 7 -0.89 -18.93 -7.09
CA GLN A 7 0.10 -18.17 -6.31
C GLN A 7 0.94 -17.32 -7.28
N LEU A 8 1.03 -16.02 -7.00
CA LEU A 8 1.85 -15.06 -7.75
C LEU A 8 3.02 -14.63 -6.85
N PRO A 9 4.03 -15.51 -6.64
CA PRO A 9 5.04 -15.32 -5.59
C PRO A 9 5.81 -14.01 -5.75
N LEU A 10 6.19 -13.63 -6.97
CA LEU A 10 6.88 -12.36 -7.21
C LEU A 10 6.04 -11.15 -6.80
N LEU A 11 4.72 -11.22 -7.00
CA LEU A 11 3.83 -10.12 -6.61
C LEU A 11 3.73 -10.01 -5.09
N THR A 12 3.77 -11.14 -4.38
CA THR A 12 3.87 -11.15 -2.90
C THR A 12 5.16 -10.48 -2.44
N ALA A 13 6.31 -10.84 -3.03
CA ALA A 13 7.59 -10.22 -2.68
C ALA A 13 7.61 -8.71 -2.96
N ILE A 14 7.13 -8.29 -4.14
CA ILE A 14 7.03 -6.87 -4.53
C ILE A 14 6.20 -6.07 -3.50
N ARG A 15 5.09 -6.61 -3.00
CA ARG A 15 4.28 -5.98 -1.94
C ARG A 15 5.08 -5.75 -0.65
N GLY A 16 5.92 -6.71 -0.28
CA GLY A 16 6.79 -6.61 0.89
C GLY A 16 7.76 -5.43 0.77
N PHE A 17 8.46 -5.33 -0.37
CA PHE A 17 9.36 -4.20 -0.64
C PHE A 17 8.60 -2.86 -0.65
N ALA A 18 7.45 -2.80 -1.33
CA ALA A 18 6.66 -1.57 -1.40
C ALA A 18 6.23 -1.09 -0.01
N ALA A 19 5.73 -1.98 0.86
CA ALA A 19 5.33 -1.61 2.23
C ALA A 19 6.53 -1.10 3.03
N PHE A 20 7.69 -1.72 2.85
CA PHE A 20 8.90 -1.34 3.56
C PHE A 20 9.41 0.03 3.11
N PHE A 21 9.49 0.32 1.81
CA PHE A 21 9.91 1.63 1.31
C PHE A 21 8.95 2.76 1.73
N VAL A 22 7.64 2.52 1.76
CA VAL A 22 6.68 3.49 2.32
C VAL A 22 6.97 3.76 3.80
N ALA A 23 7.25 2.71 4.58
CA ALA A 23 7.59 2.86 5.99
C ALA A 23 8.90 3.63 6.21
N LEU A 24 9.90 3.43 5.35
CA LEU A 24 11.18 4.16 5.42
C LEU A 24 11.03 5.64 5.02
N PHE A 25 10.20 5.94 4.02
CA PHE A 25 9.88 7.33 3.65
C PHE A 25 9.30 8.11 4.83
N HIS A 26 8.29 7.55 5.51
CA HIS A 26 7.70 8.21 6.67
C HIS A 26 8.63 8.23 7.88
N ALA A 27 9.46 7.19 8.07
CA ALA A 27 10.49 7.21 9.10
C ALA A 27 11.51 8.33 8.86
N ARG A 28 11.91 8.57 7.62
CA ARG A 28 12.78 9.70 7.27
C ARG A 28 12.12 11.04 7.62
N LEU A 29 10.83 11.20 7.37
CA LEU A 29 10.07 12.41 7.71
C LEU A 29 10.03 12.69 9.22
N VAL A 30 9.85 11.65 10.03
CA VAL A 30 9.50 11.79 11.46
C VAL A 30 10.67 11.50 12.40
N LEU A 31 11.42 10.41 12.17
CA LEU A 31 12.54 9.98 13.02
C LEU A 31 13.88 10.57 12.59
N PHE A 32 14.07 10.81 11.29
CA PHE A 32 15.35 11.22 10.71
C PHE A 32 15.29 12.54 9.93
N PRO A 33 14.53 13.58 10.35
CA PRO A 33 14.38 14.82 9.58
C PRO A 33 15.71 15.57 9.40
N GLN A 34 16.63 15.45 10.37
CA GLN A 34 17.93 16.13 10.36
C GLN A 34 18.91 15.59 9.31
N TRP A 35 18.67 14.38 8.77
CA TRP A 35 19.48 13.80 7.69
C TRP A 35 18.89 14.04 6.30
N LYS A 36 17.83 14.86 6.19
CA LYS A 36 17.14 15.09 4.91
C LYS A 36 18.12 15.57 3.84
N GLU A 37 18.94 16.57 4.14
CA GLU A 37 19.83 17.19 3.14
C GLU A 37 20.97 16.24 2.74
N GLU A 38 21.58 15.55 3.69
CA GLU A 38 22.66 14.59 3.45
C GLU A 38 22.17 13.38 2.63
N ILE A 39 20.98 12.88 2.93
CA ILE A 39 20.36 11.79 2.16
C ILE A 39 19.99 12.29 0.76
N ALA A 40 19.21 13.38 0.67
CA ALA A 40 18.67 13.88 -0.59
C ALA A 40 19.76 14.37 -1.57
N SER A 41 20.89 14.88 -1.06
CA SER A 41 22.04 15.25 -1.90
C SER A 41 22.72 14.05 -2.56
N THR A 42 22.62 12.87 -1.96
CA THR A 42 23.22 11.63 -2.48
C THR A 42 22.21 10.77 -3.26
N SER A 43 20.97 10.72 -2.79
CA SER A 43 19.92 9.86 -3.35
C SER A 43 18.52 10.37 -2.98
N GLN A 44 17.66 10.49 -3.99
CA GLN A 44 16.24 10.79 -3.82
C GLN A 44 15.39 9.54 -3.53
N LEU A 45 16.01 8.37 -3.32
CA LEU A 45 15.29 7.09 -3.19
C LEU A 45 14.27 7.10 -2.06
N LEU A 46 14.62 7.67 -0.90
CA LEU A 46 13.69 7.79 0.22
C LEU A 46 12.64 8.88 -0.05
N GLU A 47 13.00 10.03 -0.60
CA GLU A 47 12.05 11.12 -0.89
C GLU A 47 11.01 10.73 -1.93
N ASN A 48 11.37 9.86 -2.89
CA ASN A 48 10.44 9.28 -3.86
C ASN A 48 9.67 8.07 -3.30
N GLY A 49 9.82 7.74 -2.02
CA GLY A 49 9.25 6.55 -1.40
C GLY A 49 7.71 6.55 -1.34
N TYR A 50 7.07 7.71 -1.43
CA TYR A 50 5.61 7.83 -1.52
C TYR A 50 5.02 7.15 -2.77
N LEU A 51 5.79 7.02 -3.86
CA LEU A 51 5.35 6.40 -5.13
C LEU A 51 5.08 4.90 -4.98
N TRP A 52 5.67 4.24 -3.98
CA TRP A 52 5.40 2.83 -3.72
C TRP A 52 3.94 2.56 -3.29
N VAL A 53 3.12 3.59 -3.02
CA VAL A 53 1.67 3.40 -2.90
C VAL A 53 1.01 3.06 -4.23
N ASP A 54 1.53 3.56 -5.35
CA ASP A 54 0.93 3.38 -6.68
C ASP A 54 1.02 1.92 -7.17
N ILE A 55 2.12 1.23 -6.85
CA ILE A 55 2.22 -0.20 -7.15
C ILE A 55 1.20 -1.02 -6.38
N PHE A 56 0.79 -0.61 -5.16
CA PHE A 56 -0.29 -1.29 -4.44
C PHE A 56 -1.63 -1.18 -5.17
N PHE A 57 -1.96 -0.02 -5.74
CA PHE A 57 -3.16 0.14 -6.55
C PHE A 57 -3.13 -0.77 -7.79
N ILE A 58 -2.01 -0.80 -8.51
CA ILE A 58 -1.82 -1.66 -9.69
C ILE A 58 -1.94 -3.14 -9.30
N LEU A 59 -1.26 -3.57 -8.24
CA LEU A 59 -1.34 -4.94 -7.73
C LEU A 59 -2.75 -5.32 -7.30
N SER A 60 -3.47 -4.43 -6.64
CA SER A 60 -4.84 -4.65 -6.18
C SER A 60 -5.76 -4.92 -7.36
N GLY A 61 -5.73 -4.06 -8.38
CA GLY A 61 -6.50 -4.25 -9.62
C GLY A 61 -6.17 -5.55 -10.34
N PHE A 62 -4.87 -5.86 -10.46
CA PHE A 62 -4.40 -7.09 -11.10
C PHE A 62 -4.93 -8.34 -10.38
N VAL A 63 -4.74 -8.41 -9.06
CA VAL A 63 -5.17 -9.56 -8.25
C VAL A 63 -6.69 -9.68 -8.24
N MET A 64 -7.43 -8.57 -8.18
CA MET A 64 -8.90 -8.62 -8.21
C MET A 64 -9.41 -9.16 -9.55
N MET A 65 -8.85 -8.69 -10.67
CA MET A 65 -9.18 -9.24 -11.98
C MET A 65 -8.79 -10.72 -12.08
N HIS A 66 -7.60 -11.11 -11.64
CA HIS A 66 -7.12 -12.49 -11.70
C HIS A 66 -8.03 -13.47 -10.96
N VAL A 67 -8.48 -13.10 -9.75
CA VAL A 67 -9.25 -13.98 -8.87
C VAL A 67 -10.75 -13.98 -9.20
N TYR A 68 -11.33 -12.81 -9.53
CA TYR A 68 -12.79 -12.66 -9.57
C TYR A 68 -13.38 -12.53 -10.96
N ARG A 69 -12.57 -12.38 -12.02
CA ARG A 69 -13.05 -12.25 -13.41
C ARG A 69 -14.04 -13.35 -13.77
N ASP A 70 -13.67 -14.62 -13.57
CA ASP A 70 -14.51 -15.75 -13.99
C ASP A 70 -15.78 -15.87 -13.13
N SER A 71 -15.71 -15.48 -11.85
CA SER A 71 -16.88 -15.51 -10.94
C SER A 71 -17.97 -14.51 -11.34
N PHE A 72 -17.58 -13.39 -11.95
CA PHE A 72 -18.47 -12.31 -12.36
C PHE A 72 -18.74 -12.26 -13.88
N GLN A 73 -18.14 -13.13 -14.69
CA GLN A 73 -18.35 -13.20 -16.15
C GLN A 73 -19.82 -13.35 -16.55
N GLN A 74 -20.60 -14.08 -15.77
CA GLN A 74 -22.04 -14.31 -16.02
C GLN A 74 -22.93 -13.23 -15.38
N GLY A 75 -22.35 -12.08 -14.99
CA GLY A 75 -23.03 -11.01 -14.29
C GLY A 75 -22.81 -11.01 -12.77
N CYS A 76 -23.00 -9.83 -12.18
CA CYS A 76 -22.85 -9.57 -10.76
C CYS A 76 -24.23 -9.51 -10.08
N THR A 77 -24.59 -10.57 -9.36
CA THR A 77 -25.77 -10.54 -8.48
C THR A 77 -25.40 -9.90 -7.14
N MET A 78 -26.38 -9.32 -6.44
CA MET A 78 -26.15 -8.72 -5.12
C MET A 78 -25.54 -9.71 -4.11
N ALA A 79 -25.86 -11.01 -4.22
CA ALA A 79 -25.26 -12.04 -3.39
C ALA A 79 -23.76 -12.22 -3.67
N LYS A 80 -23.35 -12.27 -4.95
CA LYS A 80 -21.93 -12.35 -5.35
C LYS A 80 -21.16 -11.10 -4.92
N TRP A 81 -21.77 -9.92 -5.08
CA TRP A 81 -21.17 -8.67 -4.65
C TRP A 81 -20.96 -8.62 -3.13
N ARG A 82 -21.99 -8.94 -2.33
CA ARG A 82 -21.88 -9.01 -0.86
C ARG A 82 -20.81 -9.99 -0.42
N HIS A 83 -20.73 -11.15 -1.07
CA HIS A 83 -19.71 -12.14 -0.79
C HIS A 83 -18.30 -11.60 -1.09
N PHE A 84 -18.11 -10.97 -2.25
CA PHE A 84 -16.86 -10.31 -2.61
C PHE A 84 -16.45 -9.23 -1.59
N MET A 85 -17.35 -8.32 -1.26
CA MET A 85 -17.11 -7.25 -0.29
C MET A 85 -16.81 -7.80 1.11
N TRP A 86 -17.47 -8.89 1.53
CA TRP A 86 -17.17 -9.56 2.79
C TRP A 86 -15.74 -10.12 2.84
N LEU A 87 -15.26 -10.71 1.74
CA LEU A 87 -13.88 -11.21 1.67
C LEU A 87 -12.84 -10.08 1.71
N ARG A 88 -13.16 -8.90 1.15
CA ARG A 88 -12.32 -7.70 1.22
C ARG A 88 -12.33 -7.09 2.62
N PHE A 89 -13.52 -6.93 3.21
CA PHE A 89 -13.71 -6.47 4.58
C PHE A 89 -12.91 -7.34 5.56
N SER A 90 -13.04 -8.66 5.46
CA SER A 90 -12.33 -9.61 6.32
C SER A 90 -10.81 -9.52 6.22
N ARG A 91 -10.29 -9.00 5.09
CA ARG A 91 -8.85 -8.85 4.85
C ARG A 91 -8.30 -7.54 5.41
N ILE A 92 -9.05 -6.45 5.26
CA ILE A 92 -8.59 -5.09 5.57
C ILE A 92 -9.02 -4.68 6.98
N TYR A 93 -10.33 -4.75 7.24
CA TYR A 93 -10.92 -4.06 8.37
C TYR A 93 -10.41 -4.47 9.75
N PRO A 94 -10.13 -5.76 10.07
CA PRO A 94 -9.73 -6.14 11.42
C PRO A 94 -8.47 -5.43 11.92
N LEU A 95 -7.43 -5.38 11.09
CA LEU A 95 -6.18 -4.74 11.48
C LEU A 95 -6.29 -3.22 11.41
N PHE A 96 -6.95 -2.69 10.38
CA PHE A 96 -7.23 -1.26 10.29
C PHE A 96 -7.95 -0.75 11.55
N LEU A 97 -9.05 -1.39 11.94
CA LEU A 97 -9.81 -1.06 13.14
C LEU A 97 -8.95 -1.15 14.40
N THR A 98 -8.11 -2.18 14.52
CA THR A 98 -7.21 -2.32 15.67
C THR A 98 -6.27 -1.12 15.79
N THR A 99 -5.62 -0.72 14.68
CA THR A 99 -4.73 0.44 14.69
C THR A 99 -5.46 1.75 14.95
N LEU A 100 -6.68 1.90 14.41
CA LEU A 100 -7.52 3.07 14.67
C LEU A 100 -7.92 3.15 16.16
N LEU A 101 -8.30 2.04 16.78
CA LEU A 101 -8.66 1.99 18.20
C LEU A 101 -7.46 2.26 19.11
N LEU A 102 -6.25 1.83 18.73
CA LEU A 102 -5.03 2.16 19.46
C LEU A 102 -4.71 3.65 19.42
N LEU A 103 -4.82 4.27 18.24
CA LEU A 103 -4.65 5.71 18.08
C LEU A 103 -5.73 6.49 18.85
N LEU A 104 -6.98 6.02 18.81
CA LEU A 104 -8.08 6.59 19.60
C LEU A 104 -7.79 6.48 21.11
N GLY A 105 -7.35 5.31 21.59
CA GLY A 105 -7.01 5.11 23.00
C GLY A 105 -5.85 5.99 23.46
N TRP A 106 -4.84 6.18 22.61
CA TRP A 106 -3.74 7.11 22.88
C TRP A 106 -4.22 8.56 22.93
N GLU A 107 -5.04 8.98 21.96
CA GLU A 107 -5.61 10.33 21.94
C GLU A 107 -6.52 10.60 23.15
N THR A 108 -7.32 9.61 23.57
CA THR A 108 -8.09 9.68 24.83
C THR A 108 -7.19 9.82 26.05
N THR A 109 -6.06 9.10 26.09
CA THR A 109 -5.06 9.23 27.17
C THR A 109 -4.52 10.66 27.23
N LYS A 110 -4.16 11.23 26.08
CA LYS A 110 -3.69 12.62 25.99
C LYS A 110 -4.74 13.62 26.48
N HIS A 111 -6.01 13.42 26.14
CA HIS A 111 -7.10 14.25 26.63
C HIS A 111 -7.23 14.21 28.16
N ILE A 112 -7.15 13.02 28.77
CA ILE A 112 -7.28 12.85 30.23
C ILE A 112 -6.12 13.51 30.97
N TYR A 113 -4.88 13.37 30.48
CA TYR A 113 -3.69 13.89 31.15
C TYR A 113 -3.26 15.29 30.69
N GLY A 114 -4.02 15.92 29.79
CA GLY A 114 -3.68 17.25 29.27
C GLY A 114 -2.40 17.28 28.43
N ILE A 115 -2.07 16.18 27.76
CA ILE A 115 -0.86 16.05 26.93
C ILE A 115 -1.15 16.65 25.56
N GLY A 116 -0.31 17.59 25.13
CA GLY A 116 -0.36 18.17 23.78
C GLY A 116 0.31 17.28 22.73
N PHE A 117 -0.09 17.45 21.47
CA PHE A 117 0.46 16.72 20.33
C PHE A 117 1.97 16.88 20.20
N TYR A 118 2.69 15.80 19.91
CA TYR A 118 4.08 15.85 19.46
C TYR A 118 4.35 14.79 18.37
N GLY A 119 4.81 15.24 17.20
CA GLY A 119 5.07 14.38 16.04
C GLY A 119 6.55 14.35 15.61
N GLY A 120 7.48 14.78 16.47
CA GLY A 120 8.89 14.94 16.12
C GLY A 120 9.24 16.32 15.57
N GLU A 121 10.53 16.53 15.30
CA GLU A 121 11.09 17.87 15.04
C GLU A 121 10.54 18.56 13.80
N LEU A 122 10.24 17.80 12.73
CA LEU A 122 9.65 18.37 11.51
C LEU A 122 8.27 18.99 11.78
N LEU A 123 7.38 18.24 12.44
CA LEU A 123 6.03 18.72 12.75
C LEU A 123 6.07 19.82 13.82
N ASN A 124 7.03 19.75 14.76
CA ASN A 124 7.29 20.81 15.71
C ASN A 124 7.71 22.11 15.02
N SER A 125 8.59 22.05 14.00
CA SER A 125 9.01 23.21 13.22
C SER A 125 7.87 23.90 12.46
N TRP A 126 6.77 23.19 12.21
CA TRP A 126 5.54 23.75 11.63
C TRP A 126 4.57 24.33 12.66
N GLY A 127 4.95 24.38 13.94
CA GLY A 127 4.13 24.91 15.02
C GLY A 127 2.98 23.99 15.43
N LEU A 128 3.07 22.69 15.13
CA LEU A 128 2.01 21.73 15.45
C LEU A 128 2.14 21.11 16.84
N ALA A 129 3.26 21.30 17.52
CA ALA A 129 3.47 20.77 18.86
C ALA A 129 2.57 21.47 19.89
N GLY A 130 2.13 20.72 20.90
CA GLY A 130 1.30 21.23 21.99
C GLY A 130 -0.19 21.38 21.66
N ILE A 131 -0.62 21.09 20.42
CA ILE A 131 -2.04 21.13 20.06
C ILE A 131 -2.83 20.15 20.95
N PRO A 132 -3.97 20.57 21.55
CA PRO A 132 -4.76 19.69 22.41
C PRO A 132 -5.22 18.41 21.72
N ALA A 133 -5.45 17.38 22.52
CA ALA A 133 -6.01 16.12 22.05
C ALA A 133 -7.34 16.33 21.29
N PHE A 134 -7.56 15.52 20.26
CA PHE A 134 -8.70 15.60 19.33
C PHE A 134 -8.75 16.84 18.42
N GLN A 135 -7.72 17.69 18.49
CA GLN A 135 -7.58 18.90 17.65
C GLN A 135 -6.27 18.89 16.85
N GLY A 136 -5.45 17.84 17.02
CA GLY A 136 -4.18 17.68 16.33
C GLY A 136 -4.31 17.54 14.80
N PRO A 137 -3.18 17.62 14.07
CA PRO A 137 -3.18 17.65 12.60
C PRO A 137 -3.74 16.38 11.95
N PHE A 138 -3.71 15.25 12.66
CA PHE A 138 -4.17 13.95 12.17
C PHE A 138 -5.37 13.42 12.95
N ASN A 139 -5.51 13.72 14.25
CA ASN A 139 -6.42 13.01 15.15
C ASN A 139 -7.67 13.83 15.48
N THR A 140 -8.29 14.46 14.48
CA THR A 140 -9.47 15.28 14.69
C THR A 140 -10.72 14.44 14.92
N SER A 141 -11.62 14.88 15.81
CA SER A 141 -12.83 14.10 16.15
C SER A 141 -13.83 14.00 15.00
N ASP A 142 -13.90 15.00 14.13
CA ASP A 142 -14.81 15.05 12.97
C ASP A 142 -14.44 14.04 11.88
N THR A 143 -13.16 13.64 11.79
CA THR A 143 -12.70 12.65 10.81
C THR A 143 -12.88 11.20 11.26
N LEU A 144 -13.24 10.94 12.53
CA LEU A 144 -13.42 9.57 13.05
C LEU A 144 -14.45 8.77 12.27
N PHE A 145 -15.60 9.39 11.97
CA PHE A 145 -16.66 8.72 11.22
C PHE A 145 -16.16 8.32 9.82
N ALA A 146 -15.49 9.23 9.11
CA ALA A 146 -14.93 8.94 7.81
C ALA A 146 -13.91 7.79 7.88
N ASN A 147 -13.06 7.75 8.91
CA ASN A 147 -12.09 6.67 9.11
C ASN A 147 -12.77 5.33 9.42
N LEU A 148 -13.79 5.31 10.28
CA LEU A 148 -14.52 4.08 10.63
C LEU A 148 -15.14 3.37 9.42
N PHE A 149 -15.51 4.12 8.38
CA PHE A 149 -16.07 3.59 7.15
C PHE A 149 -15.08 3.50 5.98
N LEU A 150 -13.78 3.80 6.21
CA LEU A 150 -12.76 3.89 5.16
C LEU A 150 -13.15 4.88 4.04
N LEU A 151 -13.65 6.05 4.42
CA LEU A 151 -14.08 7.14 3.52
C LEU A 151 -13.25 8.43 3.67
N GLN A 152 -12.19 8.41 4.49
CA GLN A 152 -11.38 9.60 4.77
C GLN A 152 -10.71 10.19 3.54
N SER A 153 -10.43 9.42 2.48
CA SER A 153 -9.86 9.95 1.24
C SER A 153 -10.81 10.90 0.50
N LEU A 154 -12.12 10.81 0.75
CA LEU A 154 -13.12 11.72 0.16
C LEU A 154 -13.24 13.05 0.90
N THR A 155 -12.60 13.16 2.07
CA THR A 155 -12.62 14.37 2.89
C THR A 155 -11.40 15.23 2.59
N ASN A 156 -11.45 16.49 3.06
CA ASN A 156 -10.30 17.40 2.98
C ASN A 156 -9.18 17.06 3.99
N GLN A 157 -9.44 16.18 4.96
CA GLN A 157 -8.48 15.74 5.99
C GLN A 157 -8.24 14.23 5.87
N SER A 158 -7.65 13.81 4.75
CA SER A 158 -7.47 12.39 4.45
C SER A 158 -6.34 11.72 5.23
N LEU A 159 -5.33 12.48 5.66
CA LEU A 159 -4.22 12.03 6.50
C LEU A 159 -4.66 11.93 7.97
N SER A 160 -5.83 11.38 8.24
CA SER A 160 -6.41 11.36 9.59
C SER A 160 -6.20 10.02 10.30
N TRP A 161 -6.01 10.09 11.62
CA TRP A 161 -5.74 8.99 12.53
C TRP A 161 -4.53 8.14 12.09
N ASN A 162 -4.78 7.11 11.29
CA ASN A 162 -3.74 6.34 10.66
C ASN A 162 -3.44 6.98 9.30
N PHE A 163 -2.50 7.93 9.25
CA PHE A 163 -2.26 8.77 8.06
C PHE A 163 -2.09 8.02 6.72
N PRO A 164 -1.44 6.83 6.59
CA PRO A 164 -1.39 6.11 5.31
C PRO A 164 -2.74 5.47 4.92
N GLY A 165 -3.73 5.47 5.82
CA GLY A 165 -5.05 4.89 5.63
C GLY A 165 -5.87 5.51 4.50
N TRP A 166 -5.52 6.72 4.03
CA TRP A 166 -6.14 7.31 2.84
C TRP A 166 -6.07 6.38 1.62
N SER A 167 -4.97 5.62 1.47
CA SER A 167 -4.81 4.70 0.34
C SER A 167 -5.75 3.50 0.45
N LEU A 168 -5.99 3.01 1.67
CA LEU A 168 -6.95 1.94 1.96
C LEU A 168 -8.38 2.41 1.71
N SER A 169 -8.68 3.68 2.01
CA SER A 169 -9.96 4.31 1.68
C SER A 169 -10.17 4.34 0.16
N VAL A 170 -9.17 4.76 -0.61
CA VAL A 170 -9.24 4.71 -2.09
C VAL A 170 -9.37 3.27 -2.61
N GLU A 171 -8.63 2.32 -2.06
CA GLU A 171 -8.72 0.91 -2.44
C GLU A 171 -10.11 0.33 -2.14
N TRP A 172 -10.69 0.68 -0.99
CA TRP A 172 -12.03 0.28 -0.58
C TRP A 172 -13.10 0.78 -1.56
N LEU A 173 -12.99 2.04 -2.02
CA LEU A 173 -13.85 2.60 -3.06
C LEU A 173 -13.65 1.89 -4.41
N CYS A 174 -12.41 1.57 -4.78
CA CYS A 174 -12.12 0.81 -6.01
C CYS A 174 -12.76 -0.58 -5.97
N TYR A 175 -12.79 -1.25 -4.82
CA TYR A 175 -13.50 -2.52 -4.67
C TYR A 175 -15.01 -2.38 -4.86
N MET A 176 -15.63 -1.30 -4.37
CA MET A 176 -17.05 -1.06 -4.62
C MET A 176 -17.35 -0.90 -6.12
N LEU A 177 -16.45 -0.23 -6.84
CA LEU A 177 -16.55 -0.01 -8.30
C LEU A 177 -16.06 -1.18 -9.14
N PHE A 178 -15.41 -2.17 -8.54
CA PHE A 178 -14.82 -3.30 -9.27
C PHE A 178 -15.80 -4.02 -10.21
N PRO A 179 -17.08 -4.28 -9.86
CA PRO A 179 -18.02 -4.88 -10.81
C PRO A 179 -18.26 -4.03 -12.07
N ILE A 180 -18.25 -2.69 -11.94
CA ILE A 180 -18.40 -1.76 -13.06
C ILE A 180 -17.14 -1.78 -13.90
N ILE A 181 -15.97 -1.66 -13.25
CA ILE A 181 -14.66 -1.77 -13.93
C ILE A 181 -14.56 -3.08 -14.69
N LEU A 182 -14.93 -4.19 -14.04
CA LEU A 182 -14.94 -5.50 -14.67
C LEU A 182 -15.91 -5.56 -15.84
N ALA A 183 -17.11 -4.98 -15.75
CA ALA A 183 -18.05 -4.96 -16.87
C ALA A 183 -17.50 -4.16 -18.07
N LEU A 184 -16.90 -3.00 -17.82
CA LEU A 184 -16.24 -2.18 -18.84
C LEU A 184 -15.04 -2.91 -19.48
N LEU A 185 -14.34 -3.73 -18.70
CA LEU A 185 -13.17 -4.50 -19.13
C LEU A 185 -13.49 -5.96 -19.50
N SER A 186 -14.75 -6.40 -19.42
CA SER A 186 -15.14 -7.83 -19.50
C SER A 186 -14.84 -8.47 -20.86
N PHE A 187 -14.49 -7.64 -21.84
CA PHE A 187 -14.02 -8.04 -23.15
C PHE A 187 -12.53 -8.41 -23.14
N ASN A 188 -12.00 -8.77 -24.31
CA ASN A 188 -10.56 -8.98 -24.47
C ASN A 188 -9.80 -7.64 -24.38
N ALA A 189 -8.57 -7.65 -23.85
CA ALA A 189 -7.71 -6.47 -23.69
C ALA A 189 -7.57 -5.61 -24.96
N LYS A 190 -7.70 -6.23 -26.15
CA LYS A 190 -7.70 -5.54 -27.45
C LYS A 190 -8.82 -4.50 -27.60
N ARG A 191 -10.01 -4.73 -27.02
CA ARG A 191 -11.14 -3.78 -27.13
C ARG A 191 -11.00 -2.61 -26.16
N SER A 192 -10.25 -2.79 -25.09
CA SER A 192 -9.94 -1.78 -24.08
C SER A 192 -8.51 -1.26 -24.20
N SER A 193 -7.90 -1.32 -25.39
CA SER A 193 -6.52 -0.85 -25.62
C SER A 193 -6.36 0.66 -25.46
N TRP A 194 -7.46 1.41 -25.44
CA TRP A 194 -7.50 2.84 -25.13
C TRP A 194 -7.26 3.13 -23.64
N LEU A 195 -7.48 2.15 -22.75
CA LEU A 195 -7.46 2.38 -21.30
C LEU A 195 -6.08 2.83 -20.79
N PRO A 196 -4.95 2.19 -21.14
CA PRO A 196 -3.64 2.69 -20.71
C PRO A 196 -3.39 4.12 -21.16
N PHE A 197 -3.75 4.47 -22.40
CA PHE A 197 -3.60 5.84 -22.89
C PHE A 197 -4.44 6.83 -22.06
N LEU A 198 -5.70 6.49 -21.76
CA LEU A 198 -6.52 7.34 -20.88
C LEU A 198 -5.91 7.45 -19.47
N VAL A 199 -5.43 6.36 -18.89
CA VAL A 199 -4.77 6.36 -17.58
C VAL A 199 -3.58 7.30 -17.58
N PHE A 200 -2.65 7.17 -18.53
CA PHE A 200 -1.48 8.05 -18.61
C PHE A 200 -1.85 9.50 -18.90
N LEU A 201 -2.90 9.76 -19.69
CA LEU A 201 -3.43 11.11 -19.93
C LEU A 201 -3.99 11.74 -18.64
N LEU A 202 -4.76 10.99 -17.86
CA LEU A 202 -5.32 11.46 -16.59
C LEU A 202 -4.22 11.71 -15.55
N LEU A 203 -3.25 10.80 -15.45
CA LEU A 203 -2.09 10.98 -14.57
C LEU A 203 -1.26 12.20 -14.98
N TYR A 204 -1.01 12.39 -16.29
CA TYR A 204 -0.34 13.58 -16.79
C TYR A 204 -1.12 14.86 -16.43
N GLY A 205 -2.45 14.86 -16.58
CA GLY A 205 -3.31 15.99 -16.19
C GLY A 205 -3.27 16.28 -14.69
N LEU A 206 -3.24 15.26 -13.84
CA LEU A 206 -3.10 15.43 -12.39
C LEU A 206 -1.74 16.04 -12.04
N ILE A 207 -0.65 15.51 -12.61
CA ILE A 207 0.70 16.00 -12.32
C ILE A 207 0.90 17.41 -12.87
N SER A 208 0.39 17.71 -14.07
CA SER A 208 0.56 19.04 -14.67
C SER A 208 -0.20 20.14 -13.95
N THR A 209 -1.32 19.80 -13.30
CA THR A 209 -2.14 20.76 -12.53
C THR A 209 -1.65 20.95 -11.10
N THR A 210 -1.05 19.93 -10.48
CA THR A 210 -0.67 19.97 -9.06
C THR A 210 0.84 19.99 -8.81
N GLY A 211 1.65 19.73 -9.85
CA GLY A 211 3.11 19.64 -9.77
C GLY A 211 3.64 18.35 -9.13
N THR A 212 2.77 17.46 -8.67
CA THR A 212 3.14 16.20 -8.00
C THR A 212 2.08 15.13 -8.23
N ILE A 213 2.41 13.88 -7.94
CA ILE A 213 1.41 12.81 -7.80
C ILE A 213 1.16 12.44 -6.33
N ASP A 214 1.81 13.11 -5.37
CA ASP A 214 1.63 12.90 -3.93
C ASP A 214 0.31 13.49 -3.41
N LEU A 215 -0.79 13.01 -4.00
CA LEU A 215 -2.15 13.46 -3.78
C LEU A 215 -2.85 12.43 -2.91
N THR A 216 -3.23 12.84 -1.70
CA THR A 216 -3.76 11.94 -0.66
C THR A 216 -5.21 12.23 -0.30
N SER A 217 -5.78 13.37 -0.74
CA SER A 217 -7.15 13.80 -0.43
C SER A 217 -8.00 14.07 -1.68
N GLY A 218 -9.32 13.93 -1.51
CA GLY A 218 -10.34 14.30 -2.47
C GLY A 218 -10.34 13.50 -3.77
N ILE A 219 -10.94 14.12 -4.79
CA ILE A 219 -11.04 13.56 -6.15
C ILE A 219 -9.66 13.21 -6.74
N PRO A 220 -8.59 14.03 -6.58
CA PRO A 220 -7.29 13.70 -7.16
C PRO A 220 -6.69 12.39 -6.61
N ALA A 221 -6.79 12.14 -5.30
CA ALA A 221 -6.31 10.90 -4.69
C ALA A 221 -7.12 9.68 -5.14
N PHE A 222 -8.45 9.83 -5.23
CA PHE A 222 -9.32 8.79 -5.74
C PHE A 222 -9.02 8.47 -7.21
N LEU A 223 -8.81 9.48 -8.07
CA LEU A 223 -8.44 9.31 -9.48
C LEU A 223 -7.07 8.63 -9.62
N ARG A 224 -6.07 9.02 -8.83
CA ARG A 224 -4.75 8.38 -8.78
C ARG A 224 -4.87 6.88 -8.52
N GLY A 225 -5.62 6.48 -7.49
CA GLY A 225 -5.81 5.07 -7.17
C GLY A 225 -6.68 4.31 -8.18
N LEU A 226 -7.75 4.95 -8.69
CA LEU A 226 -8.61 4.36 -9.73
C LEU A 226 -7.83 4.10 -11.02
N CYS A 227 -6.93 5.00 -11.41
CA CYS A 227 -6.03 4.83 -12.55
C CYS A 227 -5.15 3.59 -12.37
N GLY A 228 -4.52 3.43 -11.21
CA GLY A 228 -3.62 2.29 -10.93
C GLY A 228 -4.37 0.98 -10.88
N PHE A 229 -5.49 0.97 -10.16
CA PHE A 229 -6.36 -0.18 -10.05
C PHE A 229 -6.90 -0.62 -11.43
N SER A 230 -7.35 0.32 -12.25
CA SER A 230 -7.86 0.02 -13.60
C SER A 230 -6.75 -0.49 -14.54
N LEU A 231 -5.55 0.10 -14.46
CA LEU A 231 -4.40 -0.35 -15.23
C LEU A 231 -4.00 -1.78 -14.85
N GLY A 232 -3.90 -2.07 -13.54
CA GLY A 232 -3.63 -3.42 -13.03
C GLY A 232 -4.66 -4.44 -13.49
N ALA A 233 -5.94 -4.09 -13.39
CA ALA A 233 -7.04 -4.94 -13.87
C ALA A 233 -6.93 -5.22 -15.38
N TRP A 234 -6.57 -4.21 -16.18
CA TRP A 234 -6.36 -4.37 -17.62
C TRP A 234 -5.13 -5.22 -17.97
N LEU A 235 -4.02 -5.06 -17.26
CA LEU A 235 -2.81 -5.86 -17.47
C LEU A 235 -3.09 -7.37 -17.32
N CYS A 236 -3.98 -7.75 -16.39
CA CYS A 236 -4.39 -9.13 -16.19
C CYS A 236 -5.15 -9.73 -17.40
N LEU A 237 -5.72 -8.90 -18.27
CA LEU A 237 -6.47 -9.35 -19.45
C LEU A 237 -5.57 -9.59 -20.66
N ILE A 238 -4.33 -9.12 -20.63
CA ILE A 238 -3.40 -9.25 -21.75
C ILE A 238 -3.02 -10.72 -21.93
N ARG A 239 -3.32 -11.26 -23.11
CA ARG A 239 -2.90 -12.60 -23.52
C ARG A 239 -1.59 -12.51 -24.28
N ILE A 240 -0.55 -13.12 -23.73
CA ILE A 240 0.79 -13.12 -24.32
C ILE A 240 0.88 -14.16 -25.46
N PRO A 241 1.25 -13.77 -26.68
CA PRO A 241 1.59 -14.67 -27.77
C PRO A 241 2.72 -15.65 -27.40
N GLN A 242 2.67 -16.90 -27.87
CA GLN A 242 3.66 -17.93 -27.47
C GLN A 242 5.12 -17.50 -27.73
N ASN A 243 5.39 -16.79 -28.83
CA ASN A 243 6.70 -16.26 -29.18
C ASN A 243 7.22 -15.17 -28.21
N MET A 244 6.33 -14.43 -27.54
CA MET A 244 6.72 -13.38 -26.59
C MET A 244 6.83 -13.87 -25.15
N LYS A 245 6.31 -15.08 -24.84
CA LYS A 245 6.37 -15.63 -23.48
C LYS A 245 7.79 -15.72 -22.95
N HIS A 246 8.72 -16.18 -23.79
CA HIS A 246 10.14 -16.29 -23.41
C HIS A 246 10.75 -14.94 -23.03
N LEU A 247 10.38 -13.85 -23.72
CA LEU A 247 10.88 -12.51 -23.40
C LEU A 247 10.32 -12.00 -22.07
N ILE A 248 9.01 -12.15 -21.85
CA ILE A 248 8.32 -11.61 -20.66
C ILE A 248 8.69 -12.39 -19.40
N SER A 249 8.95 -13.70 -19.53
CA SER A 249 9.41 -14.54 -18.42
C SER A 249 10.94 -14.56 -18.28
N ASN A 250 11.66 -13.60 -18.88
CA ASN A 250 13.12 -13.55 -18.82
C ASN A 250 13.58 -12.76 -17.59
N ASP A 251 14.46 -13.37 -16.80
CA ASP A 251 15.11 -12.73 -15.65
C ASP A 251 15.79 -11.40 -16.00
N ILE A 252 16.45 -11.33 -17.16
CA ILE A 252 17.15 -10.12 -17.60
C ILE A 252 16.15 -8.97 -17.71
N VAL A 253 14.95 -9.22 -18.25
CA VAL A 253 13.91 -8.19 -18.37
C VAL A 253 13.47 -7.73 -16.98
N LEU A 254 13.22 -8.65 -16.04
CA LEU A 254 12.84 -8.30 -14.67
C LEU A 254 13.94 -7.52 -13.94
N PHE A 255 15.21 -7.94 -14.06
CA PHE A 255 16.35 -7.21 -13.50
C PHE A 255 16.50 -5.83 -14.12
N THR A 256 16.39 -5.70 -15.45
CA THR A 256 16.46 -4.41 -16.13
C THR A 256 15.35 -3.50 -15.65
N LEU A 257 14.10 -3.97 -15.58
CA LEU A 257 12.99 -3.17 -15.07
C LEU A 257 13.21 -2.74 -13.61
N ALA A 258 13.68 -3.64 -12.75
CA ALA A 258 13.95 -3.33 -11.34
C ALA A 258 15.11 -2.34 -11.17
N ILE A 259 16.20 -2.51 -11.92
CA ILE A 259 17.35 -1.59 -11.89
C ILE A 259 16.95 -0.22 -12.45
N SER A 260 16.26 -0.18 -13.60
CA SER A 260 15.78 1.09 -14.17
C SER A 260 14.86 1.83 -13.21
N LEU A 261 13.99 1.12 -12.50
CA LEU A 261 13.16 1.71 -11.46
C LEU A 261 14.01 2.31 -10.34
N VAL A 262 14.94 1.54 -9.78
CA VAL A 262 15.81 2.02 -8.69
C VAL A 262 16.61 3.24 -9.15
N VAL A 263 17.24 3.18 -10.33
CA VAL A 263 18.01 4.28 -10.91
C VAL A 263 17.16 5.54 -11.06
N LEU A 264 15.94 5.45 -11.60
CA LEU A 264 15.06 6.62 -11.69
C LEU A 264 14.74 7.19 -10.31
N LEU A 265 14.44 6.35 -9.32
CA LEU A 265 14.11 6.79 -7.96
C LEU A 265 15.29 7.46 -7.24
N HIS A 266 16.55 7.28 -7.70
CA HIS A 266 17.70 8.01 -7.15
C HIS A 266 17.71 9.50 -7.54
N HIS A 267 16.98 9.89 -8.59
CA HIS A 267 16.95 11.25 -9.10
C HIS A 267 15.70 12.02 -8.66
N GLN A 268 15.78 13.35 -8.70
CA GLN A 268 14.60 14.19 -8.52
C GLN A 268 13.70 14.00 -9.75
N LEU A 269 12.43 13.67 -9.51
CA LEU A 269 11.51 13.29 -10.56
C LEU A 269 10.72 14.50 -11.06
N GLU A 270 10.85 14.79 -12.34
CA GLU A 270 9.94 15.63 -13.10
C GLU A 270 8.74 14.81 -13.60
N THR A 271 7.74 15.49 -14.16
CA THR A 271 6.50 14.90 -14.68
C THR A 271 6.73 13.66 -15.56
N GLY A 272 7.68 13.72 -16.50
CA GLY A 272 7.98 12.61 -17.39
C GLY A 272 8.57 11.40 -16.66
N GLN A 273 9.42 11.61 -15.65
CA GLN A 273 10.02 10.53 -14.88
C GLN A 273 9.02 9.92 -13.89
N ILE A 274 8.09 10.69 -13.32
CA ILE A 274 6.97 10.15 -12.50
C ILE A 274 6.13 9.18 -13.33
N LEU A 275 5.73 9.58 -14.54
CA LEU A 275 4.98 8.70 -15.45
C LEU A 275 5.80 7.47 -15.86
N SER A 276 7.12 7.63 -16.03
CA SER A 276 8.04 6.50 -16.32
C SER A 276 8.12 5.52 -15.15
N VAL A 277 8.16 5.99 -13.90
CA VAL A 277 8.11 5.15 -12.69
C VAL A 277 6.78 4.37 -12.66
N TYR A 278 5.66 5.03 -12.95
CA TYR A 278 4.35 4.39 -13.02
C TYR A 278 4.29 3.28 -14.08
N LEU A 279 4.87 3.53 -15.26
CA LEU A 279 4.99 2.54 -16.32
C LEU A 279 5.88 1.36 -15.89
N LEU A 280 7.00 1.62 -15.23
CA LEU A 280 7.88 0.55 -14.73
C LEU A 280 7.19 -0.30 -13.67
N PHE A 281 6.40 0.28 -12.76
CA PHE A 281 5.57 -0.49 -11.83
C PHE A 281 4.57 -1.38 -12.56
N ALA A 282 3.87 -0.85 -13.56
CA ALA A 282 2.94 -1.61 -14.38
C ALA A 282 3.64 -2.80 -15.10
N LEU A 283 4.82 -2.55 -15.68
CA LEU A 283 5.61 -3.58 -16.35
C LEU A 283 6.17 -4.62 -15.37
N LEU A 284 6.62 -4.22 -14.19
CA LEU A 284 7.09 -5.13 -13.14
C LEU A 284 5.98 -6.06 -12.67
N VAL A 285 4.77 -5.52 -12.43
CA VAL A 285 3.60 -6.34 -12.08
C VAL A 285 3.24 -7.29 -13.21
N PHE A 286 3.23 -6.81 -14.45
CA PHE A 286 2.88 -7.62 -15.62
C PHE A 286 3.88 -8.75 -15.89
N CYS A 287 5.18 -8.44 -15.94
CA CYS A 287 6.25 -9.42 -16.12
C CYS A 287 6.31 -10.39 -14.94
N GLY A 288 6.25 -9.89 -13.71
CA GLY A 288 6.29 -10.72 -12.50
C GLY A 288 5.12 -11.70 -12.42
N ALA A 289 3.93 -11.30 -12.87
CA ALA A 289 2.76 -12.18 -12.85
C ALA A 289 2.78 -13.26 -13.95
N ASN A 290 3.53 -13.01 -15.03
CA ASN A 290 3.67 -13.94 -16.16
C ASN A 290 5.01 -14.71 -16.14
N HIS A 291 5.78 -14.58 -15.06
CA HIS A 291 7.02 -15.30 -14.89
C HIS A 291 6.72 -16.77 -14.59
N THR A 292 7.22 -17.68 -15.42
CA THR A 292 6.93 -19.13 -15.32
C THR A 292 8.15 -19.97 -14.97
N GLN A 293 9.34 -19.37 -14.89
CA GLN A 293 10.59 -20.09 -14.68
C GLN A 293 10.93 -20.18 -13.18
N ASN A 294 10.48 -21.25 -12.51
CA ASN A 294 10.69 -21.47 -11.07
C ASN A 294 12.17 -21.62 -10.65
N THR A 295 13.12 -21.78 -11.58
CA THR A 295 14.53 -22.06 -11.27
C THR A 295 15.49 -20.91 -11.56
N SER A 296 14.97 -19.76 -11.95
CA SER A 296 15.75 -18.63 -12.44
C SER A 296 16.50 -17.88 -11.31
N LEU A 297 17.58 -17.16 -11.62
CA LEU A 297 18.38 -16.44 -10.62
C LEU A 297 17.52 -15.36 -9.92
N PHE A 298 16.68 -14.68 -10.69
CA PHE A 298 15.76 -13.68 -10.18
C PHE A 298 14.79 -14.30 -9.16
N MET A 299 14.22 -15.47 -9.48
CA MET A 299 13.34 -16.19 -8.56
C MET A 299 14.08 -16.64 -7.29
N ARG A 300 15.33 -17.09 -7.37
CA ARG A 300 16.09 -17.44 -6.16
C ARG A 300 16.33 -16.25 -5.22
N LEU A 301 16.53 -15.06 -5.78
CA LEU A 301 16.76 -13.85 -5.00
C LEU A 301 15.46 -13.23 -4.46
N PHE A 302 14.39 -13.24 -5.24
CA PHE A 302 13.15 -12.53 -4.91
C PHE A 302 11.97 -13.42 -4.50
N ASP A 303 11.99 -14.70 -4.84
CA ASP A 303 11.05 -15.72 -4.37
C ASP A 303 11.74 -16.67 -3.38
N ASN A 304 12.03 -16.14 -2.19
CA ASN A 304 12.59 -16.91 -1.09
C ASN A 304 11.71 -16.77 0.17
N LYS A 305 11.97 -17.60 1.19
CA LYS A 305 11.16 -17.61 2.42
C LYS A 305 11.07 -16.23 3.08
N LEU A 306 12.15 -15.44 3.05
CA LEU A 306 12.18 -14.12 3.68
C LEU A 306 11.34 -13.12 2.89
N THR A 307 11.51 -13.03 1.56
CA THR A 307 10.75 -12.07 0.74
C THR A 307 9.27 -12.42 0.67
N GLN A 308 8.93 -13.71 0.62
CA GLN A 308 7.54 -14.16 0.73
C GLN A 308 6.96 -13.80 2.11
N TYR A 309 7.73 -13.99 3.17
CA TYR A 309 7.29 -13.63 4.52
C TYR A 309 7.08 -12.13 4.68
N LEU A 310 7.97 -11.29 4.15
CA LEU A 310 7.79 -9.84 4.11
C LEU A 310 6.53 -9.45 3.32
N GLY A 311 6.25 -10.13 2.22
CA GLY A 311 5.02 -9.95 1.46
C GLY A 311 3.77 -10.35 2.24
N ASP A 312 3.81 -11.44 2.97
CA ASP A 312 2.72 -11.94 3.82
C ASP A 312 2.35 -10.93 4.92
N ILE A 313 3.36 -10.36 5.59
CA ILE A 313 3.18 -9.36 6.65
C ILE A 313 3.08 -7.92 6.12
N SER A 314 3.15 -7.69 4.81
CA SER A 314 3.22 -6.35 4.20
C SER A 314 2.08 -5.43 4.65
N TYR A 315 0.88 -5.97 4.84
CA TYR A 315 -0.26 -5.20 5.33
C TYR A 315 -0.08 -4.75 6.79
N SER A 316 0.49 -5.62 7.62
CA SER A 316 0.84 -5.28 9.00
C SER A 316 1.96 -4.24 9.06
N VAL A 317 3.02 -4.38 8.25
CA VAL A 317 4.08 -3.35 8.12
C VAL A 317 3.48 -2.01 7.71
N TYR A 318 2.59 -2.02 6.72
CA TYR A 318 1.94 -0.82 6.19
C TYR A 318 1.06 -0.11 7.22
N LEU A 319 0.39 -0.82 8.13
CA LEU A 319 -0.45 -0.15 9.13
C LEU A 319 0.27 0.20 10.43
N TRP A 320 1.25 -0.61 10.85
CA TRP A 320 1.95 -0.38 12.11
C TRP A 320 3.05 0.67 12.01
N HIS A 321 3.62 0.92 10.82
CA HIS A 321 4.65 1.95 10.69
C HIS A 321 4.14 3.33 11.13
N SER A 322 2.93 3.72 10.72
CA SER A 322 2.34 5.01 11.10
C SER A 322 2.02 5.07 12.59
N VAL A 323 1.48 4.00 13.17
CA VAL A 323 1.21 3.91 14.62
C VAL A 323 2.49 4.07 15.41
N LEU A 324 3.56 3.39 15.01
CA LEU A 324 4.87 3.51 15.64
C LEU A 324 5.45 4.91 15.53
N LEU A 325 5.29 5.58 14.39
CA LEU A 325 5.78 6.94 14.20
C LEU A 325 4.96 7.96 15.01
N LEU A 326 3.63 7.85 15.01
CA LEU A 326 2.75 8.78 15.72
C LEU A 326 2.82 8.59 17.24
N ILE A 327 2.61 7.36 17.73
CA ILE A 327 2.58 7.08 19.18
C ILE A 327 4.01 6.98 19.72
N GLY A 328 4.91 6.29 19.02
CA GLY A 328 6.24 5.97 19.54
C GLY A 328 7.08 7.22 19.79
N VAL A 329 7.14 8.16 18.84
CA VAL A 329 7.89 9.41 19.01
C VAL A 329 7.29 10.26 20.12
N GLU A 330 5.97 10.37 20.16
CA GLU A 330 5.25 11.12 21.19
C GLU A 330 5.52 10.54 22.58
N VAL A 331 5.40 9.22 22.76
CA VAL A 331 5.68 8.54 24.03
C VAL A 331 7.14 8.73 24.48
N ILE A 332 8.11 8.60 23.56
CA ILE A 332 9.52 8.81 23.89
C ILE A 332 9.76 10.26 24.33
N HIS A 333 9.16 11.24 23.64
CA HIS A 333 9.26 12.65 24.02
C HIS A 333 8.67 12.93 25.40
N GLN A 334 7.52 12.33 25.73
CA GLN A 334 6.89 12.54 27.05
C GLN A 334 7.68 11.90 28.20
N ILE A 335 8.35 10.77 27.96
CA ILE A 335 9.11 10.05 29.00
C ILE A 335 10.55 10.57 29.12
N ALA A 336 11.16 10.94 28.00
CA ALA A 336 12.57 11.33 27.90
C ALA A 336 12.76 12.49 26.90
N PRO A 337 12.28 13.71 27.24
CA PRO A 337 12.37 14.85 26.33
C PRO A 337 13.82 15.21 26.00
N ASP A 338 14.75 15.10 26.98
CA ASP A 338 16.18 15.34 26.77
C ASP A 338 16.79 14.36 25.75
N PHE A 339 16.33 13.11 25.73
CA PHE A 339 16.77 12.13 24.74
C PHE A 339 16.28 12.51 23.34
N THR A 340 15.03 12.94 23.19
CA THR A 340 14.52 13.39 21.88
C THR A 340 15.28 14.61 21.37
N SER A 341 15.55 15.59 22.24
CA SER A 341 16.34 16.77 21.91
C SER A 341 17.77 16.39 21.49
N TRP A 342 18.42 15.50 22.25
CA TRP A 342 19.74 14.97 21.91
C TRP A 342 19.74 14.23 20.57
N TRP A 343 18.70 13.41 20.32
CA TRP A 343 18.56 12.60 19.12
C TRP A 343 18.49 13.47 17.86
N TYR A 344 17.65 14.50 17.86
CA TYR A 344 17.49 15.38 16.71
C TYR A 344 18.71 16.28 16.41
N GLN A 345 19.66 16.37 17.34
CA GLN A 345 20.96 17.03 17.14
C GLN A 345 22.05 16.08 16.60
N GLN A 346 21.78 14.77 16.50
CA GLN A 346 22.75 13.81 15.96
C GLN A 346 22.83 13.87 14.43
N HIS A 347 24.05 13.90 13.90
CA HIS A 347 24.33 13.79 12.46
C HIS A 347 25.23 12.60 12.10
N SER A 348 25.61 11.76 13.08
CA SER A 348 26.53 10.65 12.82
C SER A 348 25.87 9.50 12.03
N ILE A 349 26.60 8.95 11.05
CA ILE A 349 26.16 7.79 10.26
C ILE A 349 25.93 6.56 11.16
N GLY A 350 26.74 6.41 12.22
CA GLY A 350 26.58 5.34 13.20
C GLY A 350 25.25 5.42 13.96
N ALA A 351 24.85 6.62 14.40
CA ALA A 351 23.56 6.82 15.06
C ALA A 351 22.39 6.55 14.10
N PHE A 352 22.47 7.09 12.88
CA PHE A 352 21.46 6.86 11.84
C PHE A 352 21.26 5.37 11.54
N THR A 353 22.36 4.64 11.26
CA THR A 353 22.30 3.21 10.92
C THR A 353 21.77 2.36 12.08
N LEU A 354 22.18 2.64 13.32
CA LEU A 354 21.66 1.96 14.50
C LEU A 354 20.17 2.21 14.69
N ALA A 355 19.72 3.47 14.61
CA ALA A 355 18.32 3.80 14.80
C ALA A 355 17.42 3.27 13.68
N LEU A 356 17.90 3.27 12.42
CA LEU A 356 17.21 2.64 11.31
C LEU A 356 17.05 1.13 11.53
N ALA A 357 18.10 0.47 12.01
CA ALA A 357 18.05 -0.96 12.33
C ALA A 357 17.08 -1.25 13.49
N LEU A 358 17.09 -0.43 14.55
CA LEU A 358 16.18 -0.56 15.68
C LEU A 358 14.72 -0.34 15.26
N TYR A 359 14.43 0.74 14.53
CA TYR A 359 13.10 1.01 13.99
C TYR A 359 12.59 -0.15 13.13
N THR A 360 13.44 -0.64 12.21
CA THR A 360 13.11 -1.77 11.34
C THR A 360 12.83 -3.03 12.15
N ALA A 361 13.66 -3.34 13.15
CA ALA A 361 13.48 -4.51 14.01
C ALA A 361 12.17 -4.44 14.80
N VAL A 362 11.86 -3.29 15.41
CA VAL A 362 10.60 -3.06 16.15
C VAL A 362 9.40 -3.17 15.22
N LEU A 363 9.45 -2.54 14.04
CA LEU A 363 8.38 -2.59 13.04
C LEU A 363 8.11 -4.03 12.59
N LEU A 364 9.17 -4.79 12.25
CA LEU A 364 9.02 -6.19 11.81
C LEU A 364 8.52 -7.10 12.95
N ALA A 365 8.97 -6.87 14.18
CA ALA A 365 8.53 -7.63 15.36
C ALA A 365 7.04 -7.43 15.63
N ILE A 366 6.57 -6.18 15.69
CA ILE A 366 5.16 -5.85 15.92
C ILE A 366 4.30 -6.32 14.74
N SER A 367 4.77 -6.12 13.50
CA SER A 367 4.05 -6.56 12.31
C SER A 367 3.90 -8.08 12.27
N THR A 368 4.95 -8.80 12.64
CA THR A 368 4.94 -10.28 12.78
C THR A 368 3.96 -10.72 13.85
N ALA A 369 4.02 -10.14 15.05
CA ALA A 369 3.13 -10.47 16.14
C ALA A 369 1.66 -10.21 15.75
N SER A 370 1.36 -9.03 15.22
CA SER A 370 0.04 -8.65 14.71
C SER A 370 -0.47 -9.61 13.63
N TYR A 371 0.37 -9.97 12.67
CA TYR A 371 -0.01 -10.87 11.59
C TYR A 371 -0.44 -12.25 12.10
N HIS A 372 0.31 -12.82 13.05
CA HIS A 372 0.05 -14.15 13.58
C HIS A 372 -1.05 -14.18 14.65
N LEU A 373 -1.14 -13.15 15.48
CA LEU A 373 -2.04 -13.11 16.64
C LEU A 373 -3.38 -12.45 16.33
N LEU A 374 -3.46 -11.54 15.35
CA LEU A 374 -4.66 -10.78 15.04
C LEU A 374 -5.14 -11.03 13.61
N GLU A 375 -4.30 -10.74 12.61
CA GLU A 375 -4.70 -10.73 11.20
C GLU A 375 -5.13 -12.12 10.71
N LYS A 376 -4.26 -13.13 10.87
CA LYS A 376 -4.54 -14.52 10.47
C LYS A 376 -5.75 -15.11 11.20
N PRO A 377 -5.87 -15.01 12.54
CA PRO A 377 -7.05 -15.51 13.25
C PRO A 377 -8.34 -14.82 12.84
N ALA A 378 -8.36 -13.49 12.77
CA ALA A 378 -9.55 -12.73 12.35
C ALA A 378 -9.98 -13.11 10.93
N LEU A 379 -9.02 -13.24 10.00
CA LEU A 379 -9.30 -13.67 8.63
C LEU A 379 -9.94 -15.06 8.58
N ARG A 380 -9.42 -16.02 9.37
CA ARG A 380 -9.98 -17.38 9.45
C ARG A 380 -11.39 -17.38 10.04
N GLN A 381 -11.61 -16.62 11.11
CA GLN A 381 -12.89 -16.54 11.79
C GLN A 381 -13.96 -15.89 10.90
N LEU A 382 -13.68 -14.72 10.32
CA LEU A 382 -14.63 -13.99 9.47
C LEU A 382 -14.95 -14.77 8.18
N ARG A 383 -13.99 -15.53 7.64
CA ARG A 383 -14.22 -16.39 6.48
C ARG A 383 -14.94 -17.70 6.80
N SER A 384 -15.14 -18.03 8.08
CA SER A 384 -15.96 -19.19 8.47
C SER A 384 -17.47 -18.90 8.46
N TRP A 385 -17.85 -17.61 8.41
CA TRP A 385 -19.25 -17.17 8.46
C TRP A 385 -20.05 -17.59 7.21
N PRO A 386 -21.37 -17.79 7.30
CA PRO A 386 -22.21 -18.22 6.18
C PRO A 386 -22.10 -17.32 4.93
N LEU A 387 -21.97 -16.01 5.13
CA LEU A 387 -21.74 -15.01 4.07
C LEU A 387 -20.46 -15.29 3.25
N ALA A 388 -19.46 -15.93 3.85
CA ALA A 388 -18.22 -16.32 3.20
C ALA A 388 -18.29 -17.70 2.50
N LYS A 389 -19.37 -18.47 2.69
CA LYS A 389 -19.54 -19.81 2.12
C LYS A 389 -20.37 -19.86 0.83
N LEU A 390 -20.68 -18.70 0.25
CA LEU A 390 -21.61 -18.58 -0.88
C LEU A 390 -21.14 -19.24 -2.20
N THR A 391 -19.95 -19.84 -2.29
CA THR A 391 -19.53 -20.61 -3.48
C THR A 391 -18.59 -21.78 -3.18
N VAL A 392 -19.16 -22.96 -2.93
CA VAL A 392 -18.60 -24.25 -3.41
C VAL A 392 -19.65 -25.04 -4.24
N ARG A 393 -20.92 -24.62 -4.29
CA ARG A 393 -22.00 -25.46 -4.84
C ARG A 393 -22.26 -25.37 -6.35
N GLN A 394 -21.44 -24.69 -7.15
CA GLN A 394 -21.69 -24.55 -8.60
C GLN A 394 -20.45 -24.81 -9.50
N ALA A 395 -19.66 -25.84 -9.18
CA ALA A 395 -18.69 -26.42 -10.12
C ALA A 395 -18.82 -27.96 -10.26
N LYS A 396 -20.01 -28.50 -9.97
CA LYS A 396 -20.43 -29.84 -10.38
C LYS A 396 -21.58 -29.71 -11.37
N VAL A 397 -21.29 -29.25 -12.58
CA VAL A 397 -22.18 -29.46 -13.73
C VAL A 397 -21.44 -30.36 -14.71
N ARG A 398 -21.67 -31.65 -14.49
CA ARG A 398 -21.79 -32.75 -15.46
C ARG A 398 -20.98 -32.59 -16.76
N HIS A 399 -19.81 -33.21 -16.79
CA HIS A 399 -19.39 -33.91 -17.99
C HIS A 399 -20.26 -35.17 -18.12
N HIS A 400 -21.25 -35.11 -19.00
CA HIS A 400 -21.69 -36.27 -19.76
C HIS A 400 -21.38 -35.98 -21.22
#